data_AF-A0A2N0HFK4-F1
#
_entry.id   AF-A0A2N0HFK4-F1
#
_cell.length_a   1.000
_cell.length_b   1.000
_cell.length_c   1.000
_cell.angle_alpha   90.00
_cell.angle_beta   90.00
_cell.angle_gamma   90.00
#
_symmetry.space_group_name_H-M   'P 1'
#
loop_
_entity.id
_entity.type
_entity.pdbx_description
1 polymer ?
#
loop_
_entity_poly.entity_id
_entity_poly.type
_entity_poly.pdbx_seq_one_letter_code
_entity_poly.pdbx_strand_id
1 'polypeptide(L)'
;MRRILVCFIFWTTISFGQNLDTIKKIEISYGYGDQCFPRNGIYSRSEKFTFEKSESEIFYLTSCKKFWDKSQKKATVFSKDSLVKVLQKRIKSSLITDLIVNVNANKENFSFEFLKSRLNEPTKRQIKKIARKRDLYFKIECYGLFDCENRNKVINSLKHFEHFDKFVSSLNLSSNQMVVIGYSNTARITLFSEKNFVTYEFSFINNNIGQPILKNYNKNYLDRYGFVNLEANEIIQEIIPRKSMTFKTFDLNRVTDDYINWYLQNYK
;
A
#
# COMPACT_ATOMS: atom_id res chain seq x y z
N MET A 1 47.64 -8.72 -33.40
CA MET A 1 47.20 -8.11 -32.12
C MET A 1 45.68 -8.12 -32.09
N ARG A 2 45.08 -9.00 -31.27
CA ARG A 2 43.62 -9.19 -31.18
C ARG A 2 42.99 -8.03 -30.40
N ARG A 3 42.09 -7.27 -31.05
CA ARG A 3 41.19 -6.36 -30.35
C ARG A 3 40.11 -7.18 -29.67
N ILE A 4 40.19 -7.30 -28.35
CA ILE A 4 39.15 -7.90 -27.53
C ILE A 4 38.04 -6.85 -27.41
N LEU A 5 36.92 -7.11 -28.07
CA LEU A 5 35.67 -6.37 -27.90
C LEU A 5 35.10 -6.79 -26.54
N VAL A 6 35.32 -5.97 -25.51
CA VAL A 6 34.69 -6.16 -24.21
C VAL A 6 33.24 -5.70 -24.33
N CYS A 7 32.35 -6.63 -24.69
CA CYS A 7 30.91 -6.43 -24.51
C CYS A 7 30.63 -6.37 -23.01
N PHE A 8 30.46 -5.17 -22.47
CA PHE A 8 29.76 -4.96 -21.20
C PHE A 8 28.29 -5.35 -21.41
N ILE A 9 28.01 -6.65 -21.30
CA ILE A 9 26.64 -7.12 -21.06
C ILE A 9 26.34 -6.70 -19.63
N PHE A 10 25.77 -5.51 -19.45
CA PHE A 10 25.03 -5.21 -18.24
C PHE A 10 23.95 -6.29 -18.12
N TRP A 11 24.20 -7.28 -17.27
CA TRP A 11 23.19 -8.17 -16.74
C TRP A 11 22.23 -7.32 -15.91
N THR A 12 21.33 -6.61 -16.59
CA THR A 12 19.99 -6.46 -16.05
C THR A 12 19.39 -7.85 -16.17
N THR A 13 19.47 -8.63 -15.10
CA THR A 13 18.57 -9.76 -14.90
C THR A 13 17.17 -9.17 -14.82
N ILE A 14 16.59 -8.87 -15.99
CA ILE A 14 15.18 -8.62 -16.19
C ILE A 14 14.55 -9.97 -15.87
N SER A 15 14.26 -10.15 -14.58
CA SER A 15 13.35 -11.16 -14.07
C SER A 15 12.22 -11.33 -15.09
N PHE A 16 12.02 -12.56 -15.60
CA PHE A 16 10.95 -12.92 -16.53
C PHE A 16 9.65 -12.18 -16.18
N GLY A 17 9.36 -11.08 -16.88
CA GLY A 17 8.41 -10.11 -16.36
C GLY A 17 8.18 -8.99 -17.36
N GLN A 18 7.40 -9.32 -18.39
CA GLN A 18 6.77 -8.43 -19.38
C GLN A 18 7.54 -7.15 -19.72
N ASN A 19 8.16 -7.12 -20.90
CA ASN A 19 8.69 -5.88 -21.47
C ASN A 19 7.57 -4.82 -21.52
N LEU A 20 7.87 -3.58 -21.15
CA LEU A 20 6.92 -2.48 -21.02
C LEU A 20 6.12 -2.23 -22.31
N ASP A 21 6.77 -2.50 -23.45
CA ASP A 21 6.19 -2.43 -24.78
C ASP A 21 4.96 -3.35 -24.94
N THR A 22 4.94 -4.47 -24.21
CA THR A 22 3.88 -5.50 -24.31
C THR A 22 2.67 -5.23 -23.43
N ILE A 23 2.76 -4.29 -22.48
CA ILE A 23 1.68 -3.98 -21.55
C ILE A 23 0.68 -3.05 -22.24
N LYS A 24 -0.57 -3.52 -22.39
CA LYS A 24 -1.66 -2.74 -22.99
C LYS A 24 -2.55 -2.07 -21.96
N LYS A 25 -2.62 -2.64 -20.76
CA LYS A 25 -3.55 -2.20 -19.72
C LYS A 25 -3.02 -2.51 -18.33
N ILE A 26 -3.27 -1.60 -17.40
CA ILE A 26 -2.95 -1.73 -15.98
C ILE A 26 -4.23 -1.54 -15.19
N GLU A 27 -4.50 -2.44 -14.25
CA GLU A 27 -5.59 -2.27 -13.29
C GLU A 27 -5.02 -2.18 -11.89
N ILE A 28 -5.41 -1.16 -11.14
CA ILE A 28 -5.09 -1.02 -9.72
C ILE A 28 -6.39 -1.06 -8.95
N SER A 29 -6.55 -2.05 -8.08
CA SER A 29 -7.72 -2.18 -7.22
C SER A 29 -7.34 -2.24 -5.77
N TYR A 30 -8.14 -1.61 -4.92
CA TYR A 30 -8.06 -1.73 -3.47
C TYR A 30 -9.46 -2.02 -2.93
N GLY A 31 -9.56 -2.95 -1.99
CA GLY A 31 -10.80 -3.30 -1.32
C GLY A 31 -10.59 -3.60 0.14
N TYR A 32 -11.54 -3.19 0.96
CA TYR A 32 -11.59 -3.58 2.36
C TYR A 32 -13.03 -3.87 2.83
N GLY A 33 -13.16 -4.68 3.87
CA GLY A 33 -14.41 -5.00 4.53
C GLY A 33 -14.56 -6.49 4.81
N ASP A 34 -15.63 -6.83 5.51
CA ASP A 34 -15.89 -8.22 5.88
C ASP A 34 -16.04 -9.08 4.61
N GLN A 35 -15.63 -10.33 4.68
CA GLN A 35 -15.77 -11.31 3.59
C GLN A 35 -16.58 -12.48 4.13
N CYS A 36 -17.85 -12.58 3.75
CA CYS A 36 -18.64 -13.77 3.99
C CYS A 36 -18.54 -14.65 2.74
N PHE A 37 -17.51 -15.49 2.66
CA PHE A 37 -17.29 -16.36 1.50
C PHE A 37 -18.60 -17.10 1.14
N PRO A 38 -19.05 -17.09 -0.14
CA PRO A 38 -18.38 -16.62 -1.36
C PRO A 38 -18.76 -15.18 -1.79
N ARG A 39 -19.44 -14.42 -0.93
CA ARG A 39 -19.94 -13.07 -1.24
C ARG A 39 -19.04 -12.01 -0.62
N ASN A 40 -19.05 -10.81 -1.21
CA ASN A 40 -18.57 -9.64 -0.49
C ASN A 40 -19.35 -9.54 0.82
N GLY A 41 -18.66 -9.38 1.94
CA GLY A 41 -19.32 -9.20 3.22
C GLY A 41 -19.92 -7.81 3.34
N ILE A 42 -20.72 -7.65 4.39
CA ILE A 42 -21.48 -6.44 4.64
C ILE A 42 -20.50 -5.27 4.86
N TYR A 43 -20.83 -4.09 4.32
CA TYR A 43 -19.98 -2.89 4.36
C TYR A 43 -18.67 -2.96 3.56
N SER A 44 -18.51 -3.95 2.67
CA SER A 44 -17.36 -3.97 1.77
C SER A 44 -17.31 -2.73 0.89
N ARG A 45 -16.10 -2.19 0.71
CA ARG A 45 -15.84 -1.07 -0.19
C ARG A 45 -14.65 -1.41 -1.05
N SER A 46 -14.75 -1.12 -2.33
CA SER A 46 -13.62 -1.24 -3.23
C SER A 46 -13.57 -0.12 -4.26
N GLU A 47 -12.36 0.16 -4.72
CA GLU A 47 -12.08 1.04 -5.84
C GLU A 47 -11.22 0.29 -6.85
N LYS A 48 -11.46 0.54 -8.13
CA LYS A 48 -10.68 0.00 -9.24
C LYS A 48 -10.40 1.11 -10.24
N PHE A 49 -9.13 1.29 -10.55
CA PHE A 49 -8.61 2.21 -11.56
C PHE A 49 -8.12 1.40 -12.75
N THR A 50 -8.53 1.81 -13.95
CA THR A 50 -8.07 1.20 -15.20
C THR A 50 -7.26 2.22 -15.98
N PHE A 51 -6.06 1.82 -16.36
CA PHE A 51 -5.18 2.56 -17.24
C PHE A 51 -5.02 1.79 -18.54
N GLU A 52 -5.20 2.45 -19.67
CA GLU A 52 -5.08 1.84 -21.00
C GLU A 52 -4.06 2.62 -21.82
N LYS A 53 -3.27 1.86 -22.58
CA LYS A 53 -2.26 2.38 -23.51
C LYS A 53 -2.94 2.72 -24.83
N SER A 54 -2.77 3.95 -25.29
CA SER A 54 -3.25 4.39 -26.60
C SER A 54 -2.38 3.82 -27.71
N GLU A 55 -2.84 3.95 -28.96
CA GLU A 55 -2.05 3.62 -30.17
C GLU A 55 -0.75 4.43 -30.27
N SER A 56 -0.70 5.62 -29.66
CA SER A 56 0.51 6.44 -29.57
C SER A 56 1.41 6.06 -28.39
N GLU A 57 1.23 4.87 -27.82
CA GLU A 57 2.03 4.32 -26.71
C GLU A 57 1.94 5.12 -25.38
N ILE A 58 0.89 5.93 -25.21
CA ILE A 58 0.68 6.76 -24.02
C ILE A 58 -0.41 6.15 -23.13
N PHE A 59 -0.15 6.07 -21.83
CA PHE A 59 -1.16 5.60 -20.87
C PHE A 59 -2.11 6.71 -20.43
N TYR A 60 -3.40 6.36 -20.39
CA TYR A 60 -4.46 7.19 -19.84
C TYR A 60 -5.16 6.46 -18.71
N LEU A 61 -5.46 7.16 -17.62
CA LEU A 61 -6.45 6.71 -16.66
C LEU A 61 -7.84 6.85 -17.30
N THR A 62 -8.43 5.73 -17.72
CA THR A 62 -9.68 5.69 -18.50
C THR A 62 -10.90 5.48 -17.63
N SER A 63 -10.77 4.78 -16.50
CA SER A 63 -11.89 4.60 -15.59
C SER A 63 -11.52 4.50 -14.12
N CYS A 64 -12.45 4.96 -13.28
CA CYS A 64 -12.47 4.74 -11.85
C CYS A 64 -13.83 4.14 -11.48
N LYS A 65 -13.83 2.90 -11.01
CA LYS A 65 -15.03 2.20 -10.51
C LYS A 65 -14.98 2.16 -9.00
N LYS A 66 -16.04 2.58 -8.35
CA LYS A 66 -16.23 2.47 -6.90
C LYS A 66 -17.38 1.51 -6.63
N PHE A 67 -17.20 0.62 -5.69
CA PHE A 67 -18.23 -0.31 -5.24
C PHE A 67 -18.38 -0.18 -3.73
N TRP A 68 -19.63 -0.20 -3.26
CA TRP A 68 -19.92 -0.27 -1.84
C TRP A 68 -21.17 -1.10 -1.60
N ASP A 69 -21.08 -1.97 -0.60
CA ASP A 69 -22.22 -2.72 -0.11
C ASP A 69 -22.84 -1.94 1.05
N LYS A 70 -24.12 -1.60 0.92
CA LYS A 70 -24.89 -0.89 1.96
C LYS A 70 -25.87 -1.85 2.63
N SER A 71 -25.95 -1.76 3.96
CA SER A 71 -27.13 -2.21 4.70
C SER A 71 -28.26 -1.20 4.50
N GLN A 72 -29.40 -1.68 4.04
CA GLN A 72 -30.69 -1.02 4.05
C GLN A 72 -31.59 -1.68 5.12
N LYS A 73 -32.56 -0.92 5.65
CA LYS A 73 -33.57 -1.38 6.62
C LYS A 73 -32.97 -2.18 7.80
N LYS A 74 -32.19 -1.53 8.67
CA LYS A 74 -31.62 -2.16 9.90
C LYS A 74 -30.86 -3.48 9.62
N ALA A 75 -30.01 -3.50 8.58
CA ALA A 75 -29.21 -4.67 8.19
C ALA A 75 -30.00 -5.92 7.72
N THR A 76 -31.24 -5.74 7.24
CA THR A 76 -32.03 -6.86 6.69
C THR A 76 -32.03 -6.94 5.16
N VAL A 77 -31.70 -5.84 4.47
CA VAL A 77 -31.62 -5.78 3.01
C VAL A 77 -30.26 -5.21 2.63
N PHE A 78 -29.57 -5.82 1.67
CA PHE A 78 -28.26 -5.34 1.21
C PHE A 78 -28.35 -4.90 -0.26
N SER A 79 -27.84 -3.71 -0.56
CA SER A 79 -27.71 -3.24 -1.95
C SER A 79 -26.25 -3.08 -2.32
N LYS A 80 -25.91 -3.49 -3.53
CA LYS A 80 -24.63 -3.21 -4.16
C LYS A 80 -24.79 -2.00 -5.03
N ASP A 81 -24.18 -0.90 -4.62
CA ASP A 81 -24.14 0.29 -5.43
C ASP A 81 -22.77 0.35 -6.13
N SER A 82 -22.77 0.92 -7.33
CA SER A 82 -21.53 1.20 -8.03
C SER A 82 -21.56 2.56 -8.68
N LEU A 83 -20.41 3.23 -8.71
CA LEU A 83 -20.19 4.44 -9.48
C LEU A 83 -19.03 4.22 -10.42
N VAL A 84 -19.29 4.42 -11.71
CA VAL A 84 -18.28 4.36 -12.76
C VAL A 84 -18.05 5.78 -13.26
N LYS A 85 -16.84 6.28 -13.08
CA LYS A 85 -16.40 7.54 -13.66
C LYS A 85 -15.45 7.25 -14.81
N VAL A 86 -15.86 7.63 -16.02
CA VAL A 86 -14.95 7.67 -17.18
C VAL A 86 -14.04 8.88 -17.02
N LEU A 87 -12.76 8.66 -17.26
CA LEU A 87 -11.69 9.65 -17.16
C LEU A 87 -10.88 9.61 -18.44
N GLN A 88 -10.13 10.67 -18.72
CA GLN A 88 -9.13 10.70 -19.78
C GLN A 88 -7.91 11.49 -19.31
N LYS A 89 -7.37 11.10 -18.14
CA LYS A 89 -6.19 11.76 -17.58
C LYS A 89 -4.94 11.07 -18.15
N ARG A 90 -4.17 11.80 -18.96
CA ARG A 90 -2.84 11.37 -19.41
C ARG A 90 -1.92 11.13 -18.21
N ILE A 91 -1.20 10.01 -18.21
CA ILE A 91 -0.16 9.69 -17.23
C ILE A 91 1.21 9.84 -17.89
N LYS A 92 2.19 10.36 -17.16
CA LYS A 92 3.58 10.44 -17.66
C LYS A 92 4.11 9.02 -17.85
N SER A 93 4.70 8.72 -19.01
CA SER A 93 5.22 7.38 -19.32
C SER A 93 6.34 6.95 -18.37
N SER A 94 7.11 7.91 -17.83
CA SER A 94 8.11 7.63 -16.80
C SER A 94 7.49 6.98 -15.56
N LEU A 95 6.37 7.50 -15.05
CA LEU A 95 5.70 6.95 -13.87
C LEU A 95 5.19 5.51 -14.09
N ILE A 96 4.74 5.19 -15.31
CA ILE A 96 4.32 3.82 -15.64
C ILE A 96 5.55 2.89 -15.67
N THR A 97 6.64 3.37 -16.26
CA THR A 97 7.93 2.67 -16.29
C THR A 97 8.45 2.41 -14.90
N ASP A 98 8.51 3.46 -14.08
CA ASP A 98 8.95 3.39 -12.69
C ASP A 98 8.07 2.43 -11.89
N LEU A 99 6.74 2.45 -12.10
CA LEU A 99 5.83 1.52 -11.43
C LEU A 99 6.19 0.08 -11.77
N ILE A 100 6.30 -0.23 -13.07
CA ILE A 100 6.58 -1.59 -13.55
C ILE A 100 7.94 -2.07 -13.05
N VAL A 101 8.97 -1.23 -13.13
CA VAL A 101 10.31 -1.53 -12.61
C VAL A 101 10.23 -1.82 -11.12
N ASN A 102 9.56 -0.97 -10.34
CA ASN A 102 9.55 -1.10 -8.89
C ASN A 102 8.70 -2.26 -8.38
N VAL A 103 7.55 -2.59 -9.00
CA VAL A 103 6.78 -3.79 -8.61
C VAL A 103 7.46 -5.10 -8.99
N ASN A 104 8.40 -5.08 -9.94
CA ASN A 104 9.21 -6.23 -10.34
C ASN A 104 10.56 -6.31 -9.62
N ALA A 105 11.01 -5.25 -8.97
CA ALA A 105 12.32 -5.21 -8.35
C ALA A 105 12.32 -5.86 -6.96
N ASN A 106 13.30 -6.71 -6.70
CA ASN A 106 13.65 -7.15 -5.36
C ASN A 106 14.53 -6.08 -4.70
N LYS A 107 13.93 -5.00 -4.21
CA LYS A 107 14.62 -4.01 -3.38
C LYS A 107 14.17 -4.21 -1.94
N GLU A 108 15.09 -4.47 -1.02
CA GLU A 108 14.79 -4.41 0.42
C GLU A 108 14.77 -2.95 0.89
N ASN A 109 13.82 -2.15 0.41
CA ASN A 109 13.67 -0.76 0.85
C ASN A 109 12.68 -0.61 2.00
N PHE A 110 12.24 -1.71 2.58
CA PHE A 110 11.62 -1.70 3.90
C PHE A 110 12.68 -1.65 5.00
N SER A 111 13.25 -0.46 5.20
CA SER A 111 14.25 -0.22 6.23
C SER A 111 13.89 1.00 7.05
N PHE A 112 14.47 1.05 8.25
CA PHE A 112 14.39 2.23 9.12
C PHE A 112 14.84 3.50 8.37
N GLU A 113 15.99 3.45 7.67
CA GLU A 113 16.54 4.59 6.95
C GLU A 113 15.61 5.06 5.82
N PHE A 114 15.07 4.14 5.04
CA PHE A 114 14.14 4.48 3.96
C PHE A 114 12.90 5.17 4.52
N LEU A 115 12.22 4.54 5.49
CA LEU A 115 11.01 5.10 6.08
C LEU A 115 11.29 6.45 6.76
N LYS A 116 12.38 6.56 7.53
CA LYS A 116 12.73 7.80 8.21
C LYS A 116 13.02 8.94 7.22
N SER A 117 13.59 8.64 6.05
CA SER A 117 13.83 9.64 5.00
C SER A 117 12.56 10.13 4.28
N ARG A 118 11.45 9.40 4.39
CA ARG A 118 10.17 9.70 3.71
C ARG A 118 9.08 10.22 4.65
N LEU A 119 9.15 9.89 5.93
CA LEU A 119 8.13 10.26 6.91
C LEU A 119 8.42 11.62 7.53
N ASN A 120 7.38 12.43 7.64
CA ASN A 120 7.43 13.66 8.43
C ASN A 120 7.33 13.33 9.92
N GLU A 121 8.02 14.12 10.76
CA GLU A 121 7.85 14.05 12.21
C GLU A 121 6.38 14.22 12.61
N PRO A 122 5.85 13.37 13.51
CA PRO A 122 4.47 13.46 13.91
C PRO A 122 4.19 14.75 14.67
N THR A 123 3.08 15.40 14.33
CA THR A 123 2.68 16.61 15.06
C THR A 123 2.15 16.27 16.45
N LYS A 124 2.32 17.18 17.42
CA LYS A 124 1.73 17.05 18.77
C LYS A 124 0.21 16.81 18.71
N ARG A 125 -0.47 17.39 17.73
CA ARG A 125 -1.91 17.22 17.50
C ARG A 125 -2.25 15.79 17.05
N GLN A 126 -1.47 15.24 16.12
CA GLN A 126 -1.62 13.87 15.64
C GLN A 126 -1.42 12.85 16.76
N ILE A 127 -0.33 12.99 17.52
CA ILE A 127 -0.03 12.13 18.69
C ILE A 127 -1.19 12.13 19.68
N LYS A 128 -1.66 13.32 20.09
CA LYS A 128 -2.81 13.45 21.01
C LYS A 128 -4.08 12.80 20.47
N LYS A 129 -4.35 12.96 19.17
CA LYS A 129 -5.54 12.40 18.52
C LYS A 129 -5.54 10.88 18.56
N ILE A 130 -4.40 10.24 18.30
CA ILE A 130 -4.26 8.77 18.31
C ILE A 130 -4.35 8.24 19.73
N ALA A 131 -3.60 8.86 20.64
CA ALA A 131 -3.53 8.39 22.01
C ALA A 131 -4.90 8.46 22.74
N ARG A 132 -5.71 9.50 22.47
CA ARG A 132 -7.10 9.60 22.98
C ARG A 132 -8.01 8.46 22.51
N LYS A 133 -7.83 7.97 21.28
CA LYS A 133 -8.71 6.91 20.74
C LYS A 133 -8.54 5.56 21.41
N ARG A 134 -7.38 5.30 22.00
CA ARG A 134 -7.07 3.98 22.55
C ARG A 134 -7.51 3.79 23.98
N ASP A 135 -7.91 4.85 24.69
CA ASP A 135 -8.28 4.81 26.11
C ASP A 135 -7.24 4.07 26.98
N LEU A 136 -6.02 3.89 26.45
CA LEU A 136 -4.89 3.37 27.20
C LEU A 136 -4.59 4.44 28.25
N TYR A 137 -4.39 3.98 29.48
CA TYR A 137 -4.02 4.66 30.73
C TYR A 137 -2.95 5.78 30.67
N PHE A 138 -2.56 6.29 29.50
CA PHE A 138 -1.90 7.57 29.43
C PHE A 138 -2.84 8.66 29.96
N LYS A 139 -2.47 9.18 31.12
CA LYS A 139 -2.85 10.51 31.61
C LYS A 139 -2.41 11.60 30.61
N ILE A 140 -3.02 11.68 29.43
CA ILE A 140 -2.79 12.77 28.46
C ILE A 140 -3.66 13.98 28.80
N GLU A 141 -4.60 13.79 29.71
CA GLU A 141 -5.14 14.89 30.48
C GLU A 141 -4.19 15.19 31.64
N CYS A 142 -3.77 16.45 31.65
CA CYS A 142 -2.75 16.98 32.55
C CYS A 142 -3.48 17.33 33.85
N TYR A 143 -3.56 16.35 34.76
CA TYR A 143 -4.22 16.51 36.06
C TYR A 143 -3.27 17.06 37.15
N GLY A 144 -1.99 17.25 36.84
CA GLY A 144 -0.97 17.85 37.72
C GLY A 144 0.41 17.97 37.04
N LEU A 145 1.29 18.85 37.54
CA LEU A 145 2.58 19.23 36.93
C LEU A 145 3.44 18.02 36.45
N PHE A 146 3.65 17.02 37.30
CA PHE A 146 4.45 15.82 36.98
C PHE A 146 3.87 14.99 35.82
N ASP A 147 2.54 14.87 35.75
CA ASP A 147 1.87 14.17 34.65
C ASP A 147 2.02 14.92 33.32
N CYS A 148 2.10 16.26 33.38
CA CYS A 148 2.29 17.12 32.20
C CYS A 148 3.72 17.04 31.67
N GLU A 149 4.72 16.94 32.56
CA GLU A 149 6.13 16.75 32.21
C GLU A 149 6.36 15.40 31.54
N ASN A 150 5.89 14.31 32.16
CA ASN A 150 6.01 12.97 31.58
C ASN A 150 5.31 12.88 30.22
N ARG A 151 4.11 13.47 30.09
CA ARG A 151 3.41 13.59 28.81
C ARG A 151 4.22 14.35 27.76
N ASN A 152 4.84 15.48 28.13
CA ASN A 152 5.65 16.25 27.19
C ASN A 152 6.90 15.46 26.78
N LYS A 153 7.51 14.70 27.70
CA LYS A 153 8.61 13.78 27.40
C LYS A 153 8.21 12.74 26.36
N VAL A 154 7.11 12.01 26.59
CA VAL A 154 6.57 11.01 25.63
C VAL A 154 6.27 11.64 24.27
N ILE A 155 5.65 12.81 24.24
CA ILE A 155 5.34 13.52 22.99
C ILE A 155 6.64 13.89 22.26
N ASN A 156 7.67 14.32 22.97
CA ASN A 156 8.97 14.67 22.37
C ASN A 156 9.69 13.42 21.84
N SER A 157 9.67 12.31 22.58
CA SER A 157 10.20 11.02 22.12
C SER A 157 9.55 10.55 20.81
N LEU A 158 8.22 10.60 20.76
CA LEU A 158 7.44 10.24 19.56
C LEU A 158 7.73 11.16 18.37
N LYS A 159 7.90 12.47 18.62
CA LYS A 159 8.24 13.45 17.57
C LYS A 159 9.56 13.12 16.87
N HIS A 160 10.55 12.67 17.63
CA HIS A 160 11.88 12.37 17.12
C HIS A 160 12.08 10.89 16.77
N PHE A 161 10.99 10.13 16.61
CA PHE A 161 11.04 8.73 16.20
C PHE A 161 11.90 7.84 17.12
N GLU A 162 11.87 8.08 18.43
CA GLU A 162 12.56 7.22 19.41
C GLU A 162 12.09 5.77 19.26
N HIS A 163 13.03 4.82 19.19
CA HIS A 163 12.76 3.39 18.96
C HIS A 163 12.01 3.04 17.66
N PHE A 164 12.05 3.92 16.64
CA PHE A 164 11.40 3.64 15.36
C PHE A 164 12.04 2.45 14.61
N ASP A 165 13.34 2.21 14.80
CA ASP A 165 14.05 1.02 14.32
C ASP A 165 13.44 -0.29 14.87
N LYS A 166 13.12 -0.31 16.18
CA LYS A 166 12.46 -1.45 16.84
C LYS A 166 11.04 -1.65 16.29
N PHE A 167 10.31 -0.56 16.06
CA PHE A 167 8.99 -0.62 15.43
C PHE A 167 9.07 -1.26 14.03
N VAL A 168 9.95 -0.76 13.16
CA VAL A 168 10.12 -1.30 11.80
C VAL A 168 10.48 -2.79 11.84
N SER A 169 11.39 -3.17 12.73
CA SER A 169 11.79 -4.57 12.91
C SER A 169 10.67 -5.47 13.46
N SER A 170 9.67 -4.90 14.14
CA SER A 170 8.53 -5.64 14.68
C SER A 170 7.43 -5.93 13.64
N LEU A 171 7.47 -5.27 12.48
CA LEU A 171 6.47 -5.46 11.43
C LEU A 171 6.70 -6.81 10.73
N ASN A 172 5.72 -7.72 10.84
CA ASN A 172 5.78 -9.02 10.19
C ASN A 172 5.47 -8.87 8.68
N LEU A 173 6.49 -9.14 7.86
CA LEU A 173 6.41 -9.11 6.38
C LEU A 173 6.49 -10.48 5.73
N SER A 174 6.41 -11.56 6.51
CA SER A 174 6.56 -12.92 5.99
C SER A 174 5.49 -13.27 4.93
N SER A 175 5.89 -14.03 3.92
CA SER A 175 5.02 -14.52 2.84
C SER A 175 4.02 -15.61 3.27
N ASN A 176 4.23 -16.20 4.46
CA ASN A 176 3.43 -17.30 5.02
C ASN A 176 2.32 -16.82 5.95
N GLN A 177 1.72 -15.66 5.66
CA GLN A 177 0.65 -15.12 6.51
C GLN A 177 -0.68 -15.83 6.21
N MET A 178 -1.29 -16.38 7.26
CA MET A 178 -2.65 -16.91 7.23
C MET A 178 -3.61 -15.75 6.94
N VAL A 179 -4.30 -15.79 5.80
CA VAL A 179 -5.39 -14.86 5.51
C VAL A 179 -6.52 -15.17 6.48
N VAL A 180 -6.84 -14.24 7.38
CA VAL A 180 -7.97 -14.38 8.29
C VAL A 180 -9.26 -14.44 7.47
N ILE A 181 -9.92 -15.59 7.48
CA ILE A 181 -11.23 -15.76 6.84
C ILE A 181 -12.22 -14.84 7.57
N GLY A 182 -12.79 -13.87 6.86
CA GLY A 182 -13.81 -12.98 7.41
C GLY A 182 -13.54 -11.49 7.22
N TYR A 183 -12.30 -11.07 6.95
CA TYR A 183 -11.95 -9.66 6.70
C TYR A 183 -10.93 -9.55 5.56
N SER A 184 -11.28 -8.77 4.53
CA SER A 184 -10.37 -8.44 3.45
C SER A 184 -9.88 -7.00 3.63
N ASN A 185 -8.59 -6.78 3.48
CA ASN A 185 -7.98 -5.46 3.36
C ASN A 185 -6.78 -5.58 2.42
N THR A 186 -7.04 -5.52 1.13
CA THR A 186 -6.07 -5.91 0.10
C THR A 186 -6.07 -4.94 -1.07
N ALA A 187 -4.91 -4.77 -1.68
CA ALA A 187 -4.81 -4.17 -3.01
C ALA A 187 -4.22 -5.17 -4.00
N ARG A 188 -4.44 -4.88 -5.28
CA ARG A 188 -3.95 -5.67 -6.39
C ARG A 188 -3.58 -4.76 -7.54
N ILE A 189 -2.44 -5.03 -8.17
CA ILE A 189 -2.05 -4.46 -9.45
C ILE A 189 -2.02 -5.59 -10.47
N THR A 190 -2.73 -5.43 -11.57
CA THR A 190 -2.73 -6.40 -12.67
C THR A 190 -2.20 -5.73 -13.93
N LEU A 191 -1.13 -6.30 -14.49
CA LEU A 191 -0.56 -5.90 -15.77
C LEU A 191 -1.09 -6.86 -16.84
N PHE A 192 -1.72 -6.32 -17.88
CA PHE A 192 -2.27 -7.09 -19.00
C PHE A 192 -1.42 -6.88 -20.25
N SER A 193 -0.93 -7.99 -20.79
CA SER A 193 -0.34 -8.08 -22.13
C SER A 193 -1.29 -8.84 -23.06
N GLU A 194 -0.95 -8.97 -24.34
CA GLU A 194 -1.79 -9.71 -25.31
C GLU A 194 -2.12 -11.14 -24.90
N LYS A 195 -1.14 -11.86 -24.35
CA LYS A 195 -1.26 -13.31 -24.10
C LYS A 195 -1.28 -13.67 -22.62
N ASN A 196 -0.80 -12.79 -21.75
CA ASN A 196 -0.58 -13.08 -20.34
C ASN A 196 -0.99 -11.90 -19.45
N PHE A 197 -1.22 -12.20 -18.17
CA PHE A 197 -1.32 -11.18 -17.15
C PHE A 197 -0.48 -11.54 -15.92
N VAL A 198 0.04 -10.52 -15.27
CA VAL A 198 0.81 -10.64 -14.03
C VAL A 198 0.06 -9.87 -12.95
N THR A 199 -0.10 -10.50 -11.80
CA THR A 199 -0.81 -9.92 -10.66
C THR A 199 0.15 -9.77 -9.48
N TYR A 200 0.15 -8.58 -8.89
CA TYR A 200 0.85 -8.25 -7.64
C TYR A 200 -0.20 -8.03 -6.56
N GLU A 201 -0.08 -8.74 -5.44
CA GLU A 201 -1.03 -8.67 -4.34
C GLU A 201 -0.41 -8.08 -3.08
N PHE A 202 -1.18 -7.17 -2.49
CA PHE A 202 -0.82 -6.35 -1.34
C PHE A 202 -1.79 -6.66 -0.23
N SER A 203 -1.30 -7.09 0.94
CA SER A 203 -2.12 -7.26 2.12
C SER A 203 -1.82 -6.16 3.12
N PHE A 204 -2.88 -5.53 3.62
CA PHE A 204 -2.84 -4.51 4.67
C PHE A 204 -3.45 -5.03 5.97
N ILE A 205 -3.61 -6.36 6.12
CA ILE A 205 -4.23 -6.98 7.30
C ILE A 205 -3.33 -6.84 8.52
N ASN A 206 -2.01 -7.01 8.33
CA ASN A 206 -1.03 -7.04 9.43
C ASN A 206 -0.16 -5.77 9.51
N ASN A 207 -0.24 -4.87 8.54
CA ASN A 207 0.52 -3.62 8.49
C ASN A 207 -0.16 -2.58 7.59
N ASN A 208 0.11 -1.28 7.79
CA ASN A 208 -0.46 -0.22 6.94
C ASN A 208 0.34 0.10 5.67
N ILE A 209 1.52 -0.50 5.47
CA ILE A 209 2.35 -0.23 4.28
C ILE A 209 1.89 -1.03 3.06
N GLY A 210 1.29 -2.20 3.29
CA GLY A 210 0.85 -3.20 2.31
C GLY A 210 1.68 -3.22 1.04
N GLN A 211 2.74 -4.05 1.02
CA GLN A 211 3.70 -4.21 -0.08
C GLN A 211 4.28 -5.63 -0.14
N PRO A 212 4.65 -6.10 -1.36
CA PRO A 212 4.13 -7.35 -1.89
C PRO A 212 4.36 -8.56 -0.99
N ILE A 213 3.28 -9.31 -0.80
CA ILE A 213 3.37 -10.63 -0.16
C ILE A 213 3.42 -11.72 -1.24
N LEU A 214 2.78 -11.49 -2.41
CA LEU A 214 2.60 -12.50 -3.46
C LEU A 214 2.65 -11.88 -4.88
N LYS A 215 3.45 -12.49 -5.76
CA LYS A 215 3.45 -12.25 -7.23
C LYS A 215 2.94 -13.51 -7.93
N ASN A 216 1.89 -13.39 -8.74
CA ASN A 216 1.25 -14.52 -9.42
C ASN A 216 1.24 -14.32 -10.95
N TYR A 217 1.75 -15.30 -11.69
CA TYR A 217 1.71 -15.33 -13.15
C TYR A 217 0.57 -16.23 -13.63
N ASN A 218 -0.34 -15.72 -14.48
CA ASN A 218 -1.41 -16.54 -15.09
C ASN A 218 -2.22 -17.41 -14.09
N LYS A 219 -2.45 -16.94 -12.85
CA LYS A 219 -3.08 -17.69 -11.75
C LYS A 219 -2.30 -18.92 -11.25
N ASN A 220 -1.03 -19.06 -11.59
CA ASN A 220 -0.14 -19.99 -10.91
C ASN A 220 0.20 -19.42 -9.52
N TYR A 221 -0.28 -20.09 -8.47
CA TYR A 221 -0.11 -19.68 -7.06
C TYR A 221 1.05 -20.41 -6.35
N LEU A 222 1.81 -21.22 -7.09
CA LEU A 222 2.92 -22.03 -6.56
C LEU A 222 4.24 -21.24 -6.49
N ASP A 223 4.43 -20.24 -7.35
CA ASP A 223 5.65 -19.41 -7.39
C ASP A 223 5.49 -18.15 -6.54
N ARG A 224 5.50 -18.30 -5.21
CA ARG A 224 5.31 -17.19 -4.26
C ARG A 224 6.61 -16.47 -3.96
N TYR A 225 6.87 -15.36 -4.66
CA TYR A 225 7.92 -14.41 -4.29
C TYR A 225 7.30 -13.15 -3.66
N GLY A 226 7.63 -12.87 -2.41
CA GLY A 226 7.28 -11.64 -1.70
C GLY A 226 8.47 -10.68 -1.78
N PHE A 227 8.28 -9.52 -2.40
CA PHE A 227 9.26 -8.44 -2.47
C PHE A 227 8.63 -7.22 -1.82
N VAL A 228 9.36 -6.41 -1.05
CA VAL A 228 8.79 -5.19 -0.46
C VAL A 228 9.44 -3.97 -1.08
N ASN A 229 8.78 -3.33 -2.05
CA ASN A 229 9.27 -2.11 -2.67
C ASN A 229 8.32 -0.92 -2.40
N LEU A 230 8.59 -0.16 -1.34
CA LEU A 230 7.81 1.01 -0.93
C LEU A 230 7.77 2.16 -1.97
N GLU A 231 8.74 2.24 -2.89
CA GLU A 231 8.70 3.22 -3.98
C GLU A 231 7.49 2.99 -4.90
N ALA A 232 7.00 1.75 -5.00
CA ALA A 232 5.77 1.46 -5.73
C ALA A 232 4.56 2.19 -5.11
N ASN A 233 4.47 2.34 -3.79
CA ASN A 233 3.39 3.08 -3.13
C ASN A 233 3.37 4.54 -3.58
N GLU A 234 4.54 5.17 -3.56
CA GLU A 234 4.70 6.58 -3.89
C GLU A 234 4.25 6.82 -5.34
N ILE A 235 4.70 5.96 -6.27
CA ILE A 235 4.31 6.04 -7.68
C ILE A 235 2.80 5.83 -7.86
N ILE A 236 2.19 4.87 -7.15
CA ILE A 236 0.74 4.64 -7.17
C ILE A 236 -0.01 5.89 -6.69
N GLN A 237 0.46 6.56 -5.65
CA GLN A 237 -0.14 7.81 -5.18
C GLN A 237 -0.07 8.94 -6.22
N GLU A 238 1.00 9.02 -7.00
CA GLU A 238 1.13 10.04 -8.03
C GLU A 238 0.14 9.88 -9.19
N ILE A 239 -0.15 8.63 -9.58
CA ILE A 239 -1.01 8.34 -10.73
C ILE A 239 -2.50 8.31 -10.36
N ILE A 240 -2.84 7.98 -9.11
CA ILE A 240 -4.21 7.85 -8.60
C ILE A 240 -4.77 9.21 -8.10
N PRO A 241 -6.08 9.50 -8.25
CA PRO A 241 -6.69 10.71 -7.69
C PRO A 241 -6.57 10.82 -6.16
N ARG A 242 -6.10 11.97 -5.65
CA ARG A 242 -5.86 12.25 -4.22
C ARG A 242 -7.05 12.00 -3.27
N LYS A 243 -8.28 12.18 -3.75
CA LYS A 243 -9.50 11.97 -2.93
C LYS A 243 -9.93 10.51 -2.84
N SER A 244 -9.30 9.63 -3.62
CA SER A 244 -9.65 8.22 -3.63
C SER A 244 -9.25 7.53 -2.32
N MET A 245 -9.94 6.44 -2.02
CA MET A 245 -9.61 5.57 -0.90
C MET A 245 -8.28 4.87 -1.15
N THR A 246 -8.04 4.42 -2.38
CA THR A 246 -6.79 3.78 -2.79
C THR A 246 -5.60 4.69 -2.55
N PHE A 247 -5.67 5.96 -2.94
CA PHE A 247 -4.61 6.95 -2.67
C PHE A 247 -4.26 7.02 -1.18
N LYS A 248 -5.28 7.13 -0.31
CA LYS A 248 -5.07 7.18 1.14
C LYS A 248 -4.47 5.89 1.68
N THR A 249 -4.83 4.75 1.10
CA THR A 249 -4.32 3.46 1.57
C THR A 249 -2.82 3.35 1.40
N PHE A 250 -2.30 3.73 0.22
CA PHE A 250 -0.87 3.69 -0.11
C PHE A 250 -0.06 4.86 0.50
N ASP A 251 -0.67 5.68 1.37
CA ASP A 251 0.03 6.79 2.03
C ASP A 251 0.98 6.30 3.12
N LEU A 252 2.28 6.49 2.89
CA LEU A 252 3.31 6.13 3.85
C LEU A 252 3.15 6.88 5.18
N ASN A 253 2.50 8.06 5.22
CA ASN A 253 2.24 8.76 6.48
C ASN A 253 1.36 7.96 7.45
N ARG A 254 0.66 6.92 6.98
CA ARG A 254 -0.07 5.98 7.84
C ARG A 254 0.86 5.13 8.72
N VAL A 255 2.12 4.96 8.33
CA VAL A 255 3.16 4.31 9.13
C VAL A 255 3.42 5.09 10.41
N THR A 256 3.38 6.41 10.34
CA THR A 256 3.55 7.28 11.52
C THR A 256 2.43 7.03 12.54
N ASP A 257 1.19 6.82 12.09
CA ASP A 257 0.07 6.50 12.99
C ASP A 257 0.26 5.13 13.68
N ASP A 258 0.75 4.13 12.95
CA ASP A 258 1.06 2.79 13.50
C ASP A 258 2.24 2.83 14.47
N TYR A 259 3.28 3.58 14.14
CA TYR A 259 4.41 3.79 15.02
C TYR A 259 3.98 4.42 16.34
N ILE A 260 3.17 5.49 16.31
CA ILE A 260 2.66 6.12 17.53
C ILE A 260 1.87 5.09 18.36
N ASN A 261 1.02 4.30 17.71
CA ASN A 261 0.25 3.25 18.37
C ASN A 261 1.14 2.20 19.03
N TRP A 262 2.15 1.71 18.30
CA TRP A 262 3.10 0.72 18.77
C TRP A 262 3.92 1.26 19.93
N TYR A 263 4.46 2.47 19.81
CA TYR A 263 5.30 3.09 20.83
C TYR A 263 4.51 3.24 22.13
N LEU A 264 3.28 3.75 22.07
CA LEU A 264 2.42 3.88 23.27
C LEU A 264 2.09 2.52 23.91
N GLN A 265 2.02 1.43 23.15
CA GLN A 265 1.79 0.09 23.72
C GLN A 265 3.04 -0.50 24.39
N ASN A 266 4.22 -0.16 23.87
CA ASN A 266 5.50 -0.71 24.32
C ASN A 266 6.26 0.24 25.25
N TYR A 267 5.73 1.43 25.50
CA TYR A 267 6.25 2.39 26.47
C TYR A 267 6.00 1.86 27.88
N LYS A 268 7.02 1.21 28.45
CA LYS A 268 7.10 0.78 29.85
C LYS A 268 8.34 1.37 30.48
#